data_AF-A0A3M1L800-F1
#
_entry.id   AF-A0A3M1L800-F1
#
_cell.length_a   1.000
_cell.length_b   1.000
_cell.length_c   1.000
_cell.angle_alpha   90.00
_cell.angle_beta   90.00
_cell.angle_gamma   90.00
#
_symmetry.space_group_name_H-M   'P 1'
#
loop_
_entity.id
_entity.type
_entity.pdbx_description
1 polymer ?
#
loop_
_entity_poly.entity_id
_entity_poly.type
_entity_poly.pdbx_seq_one_letter_code
_entity_poly.pdbx_strand_id
1 'polypeptide(L)'
;MSKRSSPDNPELKDYWEKRNKRKCKSEVGKLNKIQQKVARKHKYKCPICGESIFNDEPLHLHHIIPRCKGGKDERKNLVWLNQFCHQKTHSQI
;
A
#
# COMPACT_ATOMS: atom_id res chain seq x y z
N MET A 1 -23.94 -22.63 -0.92
CA MET A 1 -23.27 -22.53 0.39
C MET A 1 -21.89 -21.92 0.20
N SER A 2 -21.72 -20.62 0.44
CA SER A 2 -20.51 -19.88 0.06
C SER A 2 -19.73 -19.45 1.30
N LYS A 3 -18.87 -20.33 1.84
CA LYS A 3 -17.93 -19.99 2.93
C LYS A 3 -16.71 -20.90 2.83
N ARG A 4 -15.53 -20.33 2.54
CA ARG A 4 -14.22 -20.75 3.12
C ARG A 4 -12.98 -19.98 2.66
N SER A 5 -13.14 -18.82 2.04
CA SER A 5 -11.99 -17.99 1.67
C SER A 5 -12.30 -16.51 1.88
N SER A 6 -13.01 -16.17 2.96
CA SER A 6 -13.16 -14.76 3.33
C SER A 6 -11.87 -14.30 4.04
N PRO A 7 -11.28 -13.14 3.66
CA PRO A 7 -10.09 -12.58 4.31
C PRO A 7 -10.33 -12.23 5.79
N ASP A 8 -11.59 -12.08 6.20
CA ASP A 8 -12.03 -11.88 7.59
C ASP A 8 -12.00 -13.14 8.46
N ASN A 9 -11.72 -14.33 7.90
CA ASN A 9 -11.66 -15.53 8.72
C ASN A 9 -10.34 -15.57 9.52
N PRO A 10 -10.36 -15.46 10.86
CA PRO A 10 -9.15 -15.34 11.66
C PRO A 10 -8.21 -16.56 11.53
N GLU A 11 -8.78 -17.74 11.27
CA GLU A 11 -8.02 -18.98 11.07
C GLU A 11 -7.20 -19.00 9.76
N LEU A 12 -7.54 -18.14 8.79
CA LEU A 12 -6.86 -18.06 7.50
C LEU A 12 -5.89 -16.88 7.41
N LYS A 13 -5.65 -16.17 8.51
CA LYS A 13 -4.81 -14.96 8.54
C LYS A 13 -3.41 -15.20 7.99
N ASP A 14 -2.75 -16.29 8.39
CA ASP A 14 -1.40 -16.64 7.90
C ASP A 14 -1.40 -17.00 6.39
N TYR A 15 -2.42 -17.71 5.93
CA TYR A 15 -2.59 -18.05 4.51
C TYR A 15 -2.76 -16.78 3.65
N TRP A 16 -3.64 -15.87 4.07
CA TRP A 16 -3.86 -14.59 3.40
C TRP A 16 -2.63 -13.68 3.48
N GLU A 17 -1.90 -13.66 4.59
CA GLU A 17 -0.64 -12.91 4.69
C GLU A 17 0.42 -13.43 3.71
N LYS A 18 0.60 -14.76 3.63
CA LYS A 18 1.57 -15.38 2.69
C LYS A 18 1.17 -15.11 1.24
N ARG A 19 -0.12 -15.24 0.90
CA ARG A 19 -0.66 -14.97 -0.44
C ARG A 19 -0.50 -13.51 -0.83
N ASN A 20 -0.87 -12.58 0.06
CA ASN A 20 -0.69 -11.15 -0.16
C ASN A 20 0.79 -10.81 -0.33
N LYS A 21 1.69 -11.35 0.49
CA LYS A 21 3.14 -11.08 0.37
C LYS A 21 3.72 -11.51 -0.98
N ARG A 22 3.25 -12.62 -1.55
CA ARG A 22 3.65 -13.06 -2.90
C ARG A 22 3.10 -12.11 -3.99
N LYS A 23 1.80 -11.80 -3.94
CA LYS A 23 1.16 -10.83 -4.87
C LYS A 23 1.86 -9.47 -4.82
N CYS A 24 2.09 -8.94 -3.62
CA CYS A 24 2.80 -7.69 -3.37
C CYS A 24 4.20 -7.68 -3.99
N LYS A 25 4.98 -8.76 -3.83
CA LYS A 25 6.33 -8.83 -4.40
C LYS A 25 6.33 -8.81 -5.93
N SER A 26 5.42 -9.55 -6.55
CA SER A 26 5.29 -9.59 -8.01
C SER A 26 4.83 -8.25 -8.58
N GLU A 27 3.81 -7.63 -7.97
CA GLU A 27 3.30 -6.32 -8.39
C GLU A 27 4.35 -5.22 -8.18
N VAL A 28 5.04 -5.22 -7.04
CA VAL A 28 6.14 -4.27 -6.81
C VAL A 28 7.29 -4.50 -7.79
N GLY A 29 7.55 -5.72 -8.22
CA GLY A 29 8.56 -6.01 -9.25
C GLY A 29 8.36 -5.23 -10.56
N LYS A 30 7.11 -4.86 -10.88
CA LYS A 30 6.74 -4.08 -12.07
C LYS A 30 6.95 -2.57 -11.93
N LEU A 31 7.18 -2.08 -10.70
CA LEU A 31 7.32 -0.64 -10.40
C LEU A 31 8.77 -0.15 -10.57
N ASN A 32 8.95 1.17 -10.62
CA ASN A 32 10.29 1.79 -10.68
C ASN A 32 11.11 1.55 -9.39
N LYS A 33 12.45 1.57 -9.50
CA LYS A 33 13.36 1.31 -8.37
C LYS A 33 13.04 2.13 -7.11
N ILE A 34 12.62 3.39 -7.26
CA ILE A 34 12.23 4.26 -6.13
C ILE A 34 10.95 3.73 -5.48
N GLN A 35 9.90 3.50 -6.26
CA GLN A 35 8.62 2.96 -5.81
C GLN A 35 8.78 1.60 -5.12
N GLN A 36 9.67 0.74 -5.64
CA GLN A 36 10.01 -0.53 -5.00
C GLN A 36 10.63 -0.34 -3.62
N LYS A 37 11.58 0.60 -3.50
CA LYS A 37 12.20 0.94 -2.22
C LYS A 37 11.18 1.53 -1.23
N VAL A 38 10.25 2.35 -1.70
CA VAL A 38 9.15 2.91 -0.88
C VAL A 38 8.26 1.78 -0.37
N ALA A 39 7.78 0.89 -1.25
CA ALA A 39 6.93 -0.23 -0.84
C ALA A 39 7.64 -1.17 0.16
N ARG A 40 8.91 -1.49 -0.09
CA ARG A 40 9.72 -2.32 0.83
C ARG A 40 9.94 -1.65 2.18
N LYS A 41 10.18 -0.34 2.21
CA LYS A 41 10.36 0.44 3.45
C LYS A 41 9.15 0.31 4.37
N HIS A 42 7.95 0.35 3.79
CA HIS A 42 6.69 0.21 4.53
C HIS A 42 6.18 -1.25 4.58
N LYS A 43 7.03 -2.24 4.26
CA LYS A 43 6.69 -3.68 4.26
C LYS A 43 5.40 -4.00 3.47
N TYR A 44 5.16 -3.28 2.38
CA TYR A 44 3.96 -3.40 1.54
C TYR A 44 2.65 -3.10 2.29
N LYS A 45 2.72 -2.29 3.35
CA LYS A 45 1.59 -1.88 4.16
C LYS A 45 1.35 -0.38 4.07
N CYS A 46 0.09 0.01 4.07
CA CYS A 46 -0.32 1.40 4.12
C CYS A 46 0.01 1.95 5.53
N PRO A 47 0.71 3.07 5.67
CA PRO A 47 0.99 3.66 6.98
C PRO A 47 -0.25 4.25 7.68
N ILE A 48 -1.35 4.47 6.96
CA ILE A 48 -2.57 5.07 7.51
C ILE A 48 -3.46 4.00 8.15
N CYS A 49 -3.77 2.92 7.43
CA CYS A 49 -4.62 1.84 7.94
C CYS A 49 -3.86 0.59 8.43
N GLY A 50 -2.58 0.45 8.09
CA GLY A 50 -1.77 -0.73 8.44
C GLY A 50 -2.01 -1.97 7.57
N GLU A 51 -2.98 -1.92 6.66
CA GLU A 51 -3.31 -3.01 5.75
C GLU A 51 -2.36 -3.10 4.56
N SER A 52 -2.41 -4.20 3.82
CA SER A 52 -1.65 -4.34 2.58
C SER A 52 -2.03 -3.27 1.55
N ILE A 53 -1.03 -2.70 0.89
CA ILE A 53 -1.25 -1.73 -0.19
C ILE A 53 -1.79 -2.35 -1.50
N PHE A 54 -2.02 -3.67 -1.50
CA PHE A 54 -2.46 -4.48 -2.63
C PHE A 54 -3.79 -5.19 -2.33
N ASN A 55 -4.72 -4.47 -1.71
CA ASN A 55 -6.01 -5.00 -1.26
C ASN A 55 -7.11 -4.83 -2.32
N ASP A 56 -6.77 -5.15 -3.58
CA ASP A 56 -7.61 -4.96 -4.78
C ASP A 56 -8.04 -3.52 -5.11
N GLU A 57 -7.79 -2.57 -4.21
CA GLU A 57 -7.94 -1.14 -4.47
C GLU A 57 -6.80 -0.57 -5.33
N PRO A 58 -7.07 0.51 -6.10
CA PRO A 58 -6.03 1.24 -6.78
C PRO A 58 -5.07 1.88 -5.77
N LEU A 59 -3.78 1.72 -6.06
CA LEU A 59 -2.70 2.14 -5.22
C LEU A 59 -2.15 3.50 -5.70
N HIS A 60 -2.04 4.47 -4.80
CA HIS A 60 -1.61 5.83 -5.10
C HIS A 60 -0.30 6.18 -4.39
N LEU A 61 0.58 6.86 -5.12
CA LEU A 61 1.85 7.35 -4.59
C LEU A 61 1.67 8.78 -4.10
N HIS A 62 1.76 8.95 -2.79
CA HIS A 62 1.53 10.22 -2.11
C HIS A 62 2.85 10.90 -1.74
N HIS A 63 2.90 12.22 -1.91
CA HIS A 63 4.00 13.07 -1.45
C HIS A 63 3.71 13.62 -0.06
N ILE A 64 4.51 13.23 0.94
CA ILE A 64 4.39 13.69 2.32
C ILE A 64 4.54 15.22 2.38
N ILE A 65 5.56 15.74 1.71
CA ILE A 65 5.72 17.17 1.42
C ILE A 65 5.23 17.35 -0.01
N PRO A 66 4.16 18.12 -0.25
CA PRO A 66 3.62 18.31 -1.60
C PRO A 66 4.63 19.06 -2.47
N ARG A 67 4.60 18.80 -3.78
CA ARG A 67 5.50 19.43 -4.75
C ARG A 67 5.46 20.96 -4.71
N CYS A 68 4.28 21.55 -4.49
CA CYS A 68 4.11 23.00 -4.35
C CYS A 68 4.85 23.61 -3.16
N LYS A 69 5.19 22.82 -2.13
CA LYS A 69 5.99 23.23 -0.98
C LYS A 69 7.47 22.83 -1.11
N GLY A 70 7.93 22.51 -2.32
CA GLY A 70 9.30 22.07 -2.59
C GLY A 70 9.56 20.58 -2.34
N GLY A 71 8.50 19.78 -2.21
CA GLY A 71 8.61 18.34 -2.03
C GLY A 71 9.18 17.64 -3.27
N LYS A 72 10.33 16.98 -3.11
CA LYS A 72 10.99 16.22 -4.18
C LYS A 72 10.44 14.80 -4.32
N ASP A 73 10.63 14.19 -5.49
CA ASP A 73 10.31 12.78 -5.77
C ASP A 73 11.33 11.80 -5.16
N GLU A 74 11.64 12.00 -3.88
CA GLU A 74 12.59 11.17 -3.15
C GLU A 74 11.87 10.07 -2.38
N ARG A 75 12.50 8.89 -2.27
CA ARG A 75 11.95 7.75 -1.50
C ARG A 75 11.58 8.08 -0.05
N LYS A 76 12.13 9.16 0.51
CA LYS A 76 11.85 9.61 1.88
C LYS A 76 10.57 10.46 1.95
N ASN A 77 10.25 11.14 0.85
CA ASN A 77 9.10 12.01 0.70
C ASN A 77 7.89 11.31 0.04
N LEU A 78 8.09 10.10 -0.49
CA LEU A 78 7.07 9.31 -1.17
C LEU A 78 6.56 8.20 -0.27
N VAL A 79 5.25 7.97 -0.31
CA VAL A 79 4.59 6.90 0.44
C VAL A 79 3.44 6.28 -0.36
N TRP A 80 3.28 4.98 -0.22
CA TRP A 80 2.21 4.23 -0.89
C TRP A 80 0.95 4.22 -0.02
N LEU A 81 -0.16 4.72 -0.57
CA LEU A 81 -1.46 4.79 0.10
C LEU A 81 -2.53 4.12 -0.77
N ASN A 82 -3.45 3.40 -0.12
CA ASN A 82 -4.67 2.93 -0.77
C ASN A 82 -5.52 4.13 -1.19
N GLN A 83 -6.33 3.98 -2.23
CA GLN A 83 -7.23 5.03 -2.73
C GLN A 83 -8.01 5.73 -1.61
N PHE A 84 -8.66 4.95 -0.73
CA PHE A 84 -9.41 5.52 0.39
C PHE A 84 -8.53 6.34 1.36
N CYS A 85 -7.36 5.80 1.72
CA CYS A 85 -6.42 6.49 2.61
C CYS A 85 -5.84 7.75 1.95
N HIS A 86 -5.58 7.70 0.65
CA HIS A 86 -5.11 8.84 -0.13
C HIS A 86 -6.16 9.94 -0.17
N GLN A 87 -7.41 9.61 -0.49
CA GLN A 87 -8.52 10.56 -0.44
C GLN A 87 -8.64 11.18 0.95
N LYS A 88 -8.58 10.37 2.01
CA LYS A 88 -8.61 10.88 3.38
C LYS A 88 -7.52 11.92 3.66
N THR A 89 -6.30 11.74 3.15
CA THR A 89 -5.23 12.75 3.30
C THR A 89 -5.51 14.07 2.57
N HIS A 90 -6.31 14.04 1.51
CA HIS A 90 -6.70 15.23 0.74
C HIS A 90 -8.03 15.84 1.21
N SER A 91 -8.93 15.06 1.81
CA SER A 91 -10.25 15.48 2.29
C SER A 91 -10.24 16.05 3.71
N GLN A 92 -9.18 15.84 4.49
CA GLN A 92 -9.04 16.42 5.84
C GLN A 92 -8.37 17.81 5.84
N ILE A 93 -8.49 18.57 4.75
CA ILE A 93 -8.07 19.97 4.65
C ILE A 93 -9.30 20.87 4.71
#